data_AF-A0AA46W230-F1
#
_entry.id   AF-A0AA46W230-F1
#
_cell.length_a   1.000
_cell.length_b   1.000
_cell.length_c   1.000
_cell.angle_alpha   90.00
_cell.angle_beta   90.00
_cell.angle_gamma   90.00
#
_symmetry.space_group_name_H-M   'P 1'
#
loop_
_entity.id
_entity.type
_entity.pdbx_description
1 polymer ?
#
loop_
_entity_poly.entity_id
_entity_poly.type
_entity_poly.pdbx_seq_one_letter_code
_entity_poly.pdbx_strand_id
1 'polypeptide(L)'
;MLLESIHIPSKEFQEFGLKDVKMRRLGRLVALAGKNGAGKTRLLKVMHEVIGLRWYARSGIEALLKEKEGYDRSIRNNPSSDSSGAWGEESEKLRRAFLAVTEWAVSSEDVFFSLNFVPKKLDLADPRKELRGEVANRADVATSSGADDFHTISLFYLHHVLELWFSATHQDSRRDSDERLKIETSFERLQVLMHRMLGEKLERGLHGDPMLFGKAIADARLSEGQKVLLQLCVALHAQGANLDNTVLLLDEPENHLHPSAVIEVLDALYAATTTSQIWIATHSVPLLAYMTSIDPMCLWYVSSGGVEHAGRRPEVVLESLLGGEKGIAQLHAFSGLPAVLAAVNYATESLYPPAVLAGKGPDPQVSQIQSILGGLHSESSRLRILDVGAGKGRLLEGLAASMSEGGLQIADLLDYHAYDLFPDDKVVCEAVLATYYPDENRYFSNADQLFAEKDECSFAVVVLCNVLHEIPPEAWVEQLGKASPIFRALSEEGFVLIVEDQRIPVGEKAHKNGFLVLDTAHLKALFDIKEADIANRLFVSHDARNDGRLKAHLIGKDLLSRITTQSIEKSINLLRDTSRREIRMLREKEPSYVNGQLNGFWTQQFANASLYLTE
;
A
#
# COMPACT_ATOMS: atom_id res chain seq x y z
N MET A 1 25.70 17.93 11.78
CA MET A 1 24.37 18.34 11.24
C MET A 1 24.58 19.68 10.58
N LEU A 2 24.14 19.90 9.34
CA LEU A 2 24.51 21.12 8.60
C LEU A 2 23.94 22.39 9.25
N LEU A 3 22.64 22.65 9.19
CA LEU A 3 22.06 23.77 9.94
C LEU A 3 21.38 23.25 11.19
N GLU A 4 21.71 23.83 12.34
CA GLU A 4 21.10 23.51 13.64
C GLU A 4 20.00 24.51 14.01
N SER A 5 20.21 25.78 13.65
CA SER A 5 19.20 26.82 13.78
C SER A 5 19.43 27.96 12.79
N ILE A 6 18.35 28.69 12.49
CA ILE A 6 18.40 29.91 11.68
C ILE A 6 17.64 31.04 12.36
N HIS A 7 18.13 32.25 12.12
CA HIS A 7 17.52 33.50 12.55
C HIS A 7 17.62 34.53 11.42
N ILE A 8 16.56 34.67 10.64
CA ILE A 8 16.50 35.62 9.52
C ILE A 8 15.70 36.85 9.98
N PRO A 9 16.35 37.99 10.24
CA PRO A 9 15.65 39.21 10.61
C PRO A 9 14.95 39.83 9.40
N SER A 10 13.69 40.23 9.59
CA SER A 10 12.84 40.82 8.53
C SER A 10 13.48 42.05 7.87
N LYS A 11 14.25 42.84 8.62
CA LYS A 11 14.93 44.05 8.12
C LYS A 11 15.99 43.78 7.05
N GLU A 12 16.65 42.63 7.10
CA GLU A 12 17.75 42.28 6.19
C GLU A 12 17.25 41.64 4.89
N PHE A 13 15.98 41.21 4.85
CA PHE A 13 15.37 40.49 3.73
C PHE A 13 13.97 41.04 3.39
N GLN A 14 13.77 42.36 3.55
CA GLN A 14 12.47 43.02 3.35
C GLN A 14 11.92 42.82 1.94
N GLU A 15 12.81 42.73 0.94
CA GLU A 15 12.46 42.47 -0.46
C GLU A 15 11.74 41.12 -0.68
N PHE A 16 11.94 40.17 0.23
CA PHE A 16 11.25 38.88 0.21
C PHE A 16 9.93 38.90 1.00
N GLY A 17 9.59 39.99 1.69
CA GLY A 17 8.33 40.12 2.44
C GLY A 17 8.14 39.02 3.51
N LEU A 18 9.24 38.60 4.16
CA LEU A 18 9.23 37.65 5.28
C LEU A 18 9.19 38.42 6.61
N LYS A 19 8.57 37.82 7.63
CA LYS A 19 8.67 38.28 9.02
C LYS A 19 10.00 37.78 9.62
N ASP A 20 10.28 38.14 10.87
CA ASP A 20 11.41 37.55 11.58
C ASP A 20 11.24 36.02 11.68
N VAL A 21 12.12 35.26 11.02
CA VAL A 21 12.09 33.80 11.00
C VAL A 21 13.09 33.27 12.01
N LYS A 22 12.61 32.44 12.93
CA LYS A 22 13.44 31.75 13.92
C LYS A 22 13.10 30.27 13.89
N MET A 23 14.03 29.45 13.40
CA MET A 23 13.87 27.99 13.42
C MET A 23 15.03 27.40 14.23
N ARG A 24 14.71 26.59 15.24
CA ARG A 24 15.68 25.96 16.14
C ARG A 24 15.53 24.44 16.07
N ARG A 25 16.60 23.71 16.38
CA ARG A 25 16.63 22.23 16.39
C ARG A 25 16.25 21.67 15.02
N LEU A 26 16.84 22.24 13.97
CA LEU A 26 16.64 21.76 12.62
C LEU A 26 17.18 20.33 12.50
N GLY A 27 16.31 19.45 12.00
CA GLY A 27 16.60 18.05 11.74
C GLY A 27 17.28 17.85 10.39
N ARG A 28 17.59 16.60 10.04
CA ARG A 28 18.09 16.25 8.71
C ARG A 28 17.05 16.53 7.63
N LEU A 29 15.77 16.38 7.99
CA LEU A 29 14.62 16.75 7.18
C LEU A 29 14.02 18.05 7.70
N VAL A 30 13.59 18.92 6.80
CA VAL A 30 12.88 20.17 7.10
C VAL A 30 11.72 20.32 6.11
N ALA A 31 10.50 20.10 6.56
CA ALA A 31 9.29 20.29 5.76
C ALA A 31 8.68 21.68 6.04
N LEU A 32 8.63 22.53 5.03
CA LEU A 32 7.93 23.81 5.05
C LEU A 32 6.54 23.61 4.44
N ALA A 33 5.50 23.68 5.26
CA ALA A 33 4.12 23.44 4.86
C ALA A 33 3.25 24.69 5.07
N GLY A 34 2.34 24.97 4.14
CA GLY A 34 1.43 26.10 4.23
C GLY A 34 0.77 26.46 2.90
N LYS A 35 -0.26 27.30 2.96
CA LYS A 35 -1.04 27.73 1.79
C LYS A 35 -0.17 28.39 0.70
N ASN A 36 -0.72 28.45 -0.52
CA ASN A 36 -0.11 29.20 -1.61
C ASN A 36 0.06 30.68 -1.22
N GLY A 37 1.22 31.24 -1.57
CA GLY A 37 1.58 32.62 -1.20
C GLY A 37 2.07 32.81 0.24
N ALA A 38 2.04 31.80 1.11
CA ALA A 38 2.40 31.95 2.53
C ALA A 38 3.87 32.36 2.78
N GLY A 39 4.78 32.10 1.83
CA GLY A 39 6.19 32.47 1.94
C GLY A 39 7.21 31.33 1.81
N LYS A 40 6.77 30.08 1.53
CA LYS A 40 7.64 28.89 1.48
C LYS A 40 8.81 29.01 0.48
N THR A 41 8.51 29.26 -0.80
CA THR A 41 9.50 29.52 -1.86
C THR A 41 10.42 30.68 -1.54
N ARG A 42 9.87 31.76 -0.96
CA ARG A 42 10.63 32.95 -0.56
C ARG A 42 11.63 32.62 0.55
N LEU A 43 11.24 31.79 1.50
CA LEU A 43 12.12 31.29 2.55
C LEU A 43 13.25 30.40 1.98
N LEU A 44 12.94 29.48 1.05
CA LEU A 44 13.98 28.66 0.40
C LEU A 44 15.01 29.53 -0.35
N LYS A 45 14.55 30.58 -1.05
CA LYS A 45 15.45 31.54 -1.71
C LYS A 45 16.38 32.24 -0.74
N VAL A 46 15.85 32.73 0.38
CA VAL A 46 16.66 33.35 1.44
C VAL A 46 17.64 32.34 2.02
N MET A 47 17.22 31.09 2.23
CA MET A 47 18.12 30.03 2.70
C MET A 47 19.28 29.79 1.73
N HIS A 48 19.01 29.76 0.42
CA HIS A 48 20.05 29.65 -0.59
C HIS A 48 21.07 30.80 -0.51
N GLU A 49 20.59 32.04 -0.38
CA GLU A 49 21.43 33.23 -0.26
C GLU A 49 22.28 33.23 1.03
N VAL A 50 21.68 32.92 2.17
CA VAL A 50 22.39 32.83 3.46
C VAL A 50 23.48 31.77 3.41
N ILE A 51 23.21 30.60 2.84
CA ILE A 51 24.21 29.54 2.71
C ILE A 51 25.30 29.93 1.71
N GLY A 52 24.96 30.61 0.61
CA GLY A 52 25.95 31.15 -0.34
C GLY A 52 26.89 32.18 0.30
N LEU A 53 26.36 33.05 1.16
CA LEU A 53 27.14 34.02 1.93
C LEU A 53 28.08 33.33 2.94
N ARG A 54 27.63 32.26 3.61
CA ARG A 54 28.50 31.44 4.46
C ARG A 54 29.61 30.77 3.67
N TRP A 55 29.28 30.21 2.50
CA TRP A 55 30.27 29.60 1.62
C TRP A 55 31.34 30.61 1.17
N TYR A 56 30.93 31.83 0.83
CA TYR A 56 31.86 32.91 0.53
C TYR A 56 32.79 33.22 1.71
N ALA A 57 32.26 33.16 2.93
CA ALA A 57 32.99 33.41 4.18
C ALA A 57 33.95 32.27 4.60
N ARG A 58 34.07 31.18 3.84
CA ARG A 58 34.95 30.03 4.15
C ARG A 58 36.42 30.38 4.36
N SER A 59 36.87 31.51 3.81
CA SER A 59 38.25 31.99 3.92
C SER A 59 38.62 32.47 5.34
N GLY A 60 37.64 32.54 6.26
CA GLY A 60 37.82 32.88 7.66
C GLY A 60 37.23 34.25 8.03
N ILE A 61 36.57 34.31 9.18
CA ILE A 61 35.84 35.51 9.68
C ILE A 61 36.79 36.70 9.86
N GLU A 62 38.00 36.48 10.39
CA GLU A 62 38.98 37.54 10.64
C GLU A 62 39.47 38.19 9.34
N ALA A 63 39.64 37.39 8.29
CA ALA A 63 40.05 37.90 6.98
C ALA A 63 38.96 38.81 6.38
N LEU A 64 37.69 38.40 6.48
CA LEU A 64 36.54 39.19 6.01
C LEU A 64 36.42 40.53 6.74
N LEU A 65 36.61 40.54 8.07
CA LEU A 65 36.58 41.77 8.86
C LEU A 65 37.68 42.74 8.45
N LYS A 66 38.90 42.24 8.26
CA LYS A 66 40.04 43.05 7.82
C LYS A 66 39.84 43.61 6.40
N GLU A 67 39.27 42.82 5.51
CA GLU A 67 38.95 43.24 4.14
C GLU A 67 37.85 44.31 4.13
N LYS A 68 36.79 44.11 4.91
CA LYS A 68 35.71 45.09 5.09
C LYS A 68 36.25 46.43 5.63
N GLU A 69 37.09 46.39 6.66
CA GLU A 69 37.75 47.58 7.20
C GLU A 69 38.65 48.29 6.16
N GLY A 70 39.20 47.54 5.20
CA GLY A 70 39.93 48.07 4.05
C GLY A 70 39.01 48.88 3.12
N TYR A 71 37.85 48.34 2.75
CA TYR A 71 36.86 49.05 1.95
C TYR A 71 36.29 50.26 2.71
N ASP A 72 35.94 50.12 3.99
CA ASP A 72 35.41 51.23 4.81
C ASP A 72 36.42 52.37 4.98
N ARG A 73 37.72 52.08 5.06
CA ARG A 73 38.78 53.09 5.04
C ARG A 73 38.90 53.76 3.67
N SER A 74 38.79 53.00 2.59
CA SER A 74 38.87 53.51 1.22
C SER A 74 37.70 54.46 0.90
N ILE A 75 36.49 54.12 1.34
CA ILE A 75 35.29 54.97 1.24
C ILE A 75 35.47 56.25 2.07
N ARG A 76 35.96 56.14 3.32
CA ARG A 76 36.20 57.31 4.18
C ARG A 76 37.27 58.25 3.63
N ASN A 77 38.33 57.71 3.03
CA ASN A 77 39.45 58.50 2.52
C ASN A 77 39.16 59.12 1.15
N ASN A 78 38.32 58.47 0.32
CA ASN A 78 38.01 58.92 -1.05
C ASN A 78 36.49 58.84 -1.36
N PRO A 79 35.65 59.66 -0.68
CA PRO A 79 34.20 59.55 -0.79
C PRO A 79 33.63 59.97 -2.15
N SER A 80 34.38 60.73 -2.96
CA SER A 80 33.97 61.21 -4.29
C SER A 80 34.57 60.42 -5.46
N SER A 81 35.17 59.25 -5.19
CA SER A 81 35.69 58.36 -6.23
C SER A 81 34.54 57.68 -6.99
N ASP A 82 34.68 57.51 -8.30
CA ASP A 82 33.74 56.71 -9.12
C ASP A 82 33.65 55.25 -8.63
N SER A 83 34.65 54.75 -7.90
CA SER A 83 34.68 53.41 -7.31
C SER A 83 34.02 53.30 -5.93
N SER A 84 33.58 54.42 -5.33
CA SER A 84 33.00 54.46 -3.98
C SER A 84 31.71 53.62 -3.86
N GLY A 85 30.88 53.60 -4.90
CA GLY A 85 29.68 52.75 -4.97
C GLY A 85 30.01 51.26 -4.95
N ALA A 86 30.96 50.82 -5.79
CA ALA A 86 31.40 49.43 -5.85
C ALA A 86 32.05 48.96 -4.52
N TRP A 87 32.84 49.83 -3.88
CA TRP A 87 33.38 49.52 -2.54
C TRP A 87 32.30 49.42 -1.47
N GLY A 88 31.22 50.21 -1.60
CA GLY A 88 30.05 50.14 -0.73
C GLY A 88 29.31 48.80 -0.86
N GLU A 89 29.08 48.35 -2.09
CA GLU A 89 28.46 47.05 -2.38
C GLU A 89 29.29 45.88 -1.84
N GLU A 90 30.61 45.89 -2.04
CA GLU A 90 31.49 44.84 -1.50
C GLU A 90 31.59 44.88 0.03
N SER A 91 31.67 46.08 0.65
CA SER A 91 31.64 46.20 2.12
C SER A 91 30.34 45.66 2.72
N GLU A 92 29.21 45.93 2.06
CA GLU A 92 27.89 45.45 2.49
C GLU A 92 27.76 43.93 2.31
N LYS A 93 28.25 43.38 1.20
CA LYS A 93 28.32 41.94 0.97
C LYS A 93 29.16 41.24 2.04
N LEU A 94 30.31 41.81 2.42
CA LEU A 94 31.14 41.32 3.52
C LEU A 94 30.43 41.39 4.88
N ARG A 95 29.66 42.45 5.15
CA ARG A 95 28.81 42.56 6.35
C ARG A 95 27.77 41.44 6.40
N ARG A 96 27.04 41.23 5.30
CA ARG A 96 26.02 40.16 5.22
C ARG A 96 26.65 38.78 5.34
N ALA A 97 27.84 38.56 4.77
CA ALA A 97 28.60 37.32 4.93
C ALA A 97 29.02 37.07 6.39
N PHE A 98 29.48 38.11 7.10
CA PHE A 98 29.78 38.02 8.53
C PHE A 98 28.54 37.61 9.34
N LEU A 99 27.42 38.32 9.15
CA LEU A 99 26.17 38.03 9.86
C LEU A 99 25.60 36.64 9.51
N ALA A 100 25.75 36.18 8.27
CA ALA A 100 25.36 34.84 7.85
C ALA A 100 26.11 33.74 8.61
N VAL A 101 27.38 34.00 8.98
CA VAL A 101 28.20 33.05 9.74
C VAL A 101 27.92 33.11 11.24
N THR A 102 27.75 34.31 11.80
CA THR A 102 27.70 34.53 13.26
C THR A 102 26.28 34.56 13.84
N GLU A 103 25.30 35.08 13.09
CA GLU A 103 23.97 35.41 13.63
C GLU A 103 22.82 34.72 12.89
N TRP A 104 22.85 34.64 11.57
CA TRP A 104 21.69 34.20 10.79
C TRP A 104 21.55 32.68 10.69
N ALA A 105 22.65 31.95 10.75
CA ALA A 105 22.66 30.49 10.66
C ALA A 105 23.69 29.92 11.62
N VAL A 106 23.26 28.99 12.47
CA VAL A 106 24.14 28.26 13.39
C VAL A 106 24.37 26.86 12.83
N SER A 107 25.63 26.46 12.76
CA SER A 107 26.08 25.19 12.20
C SER A 107 27.30 24.69 12.99
N SER A 108 27.38 23.37 13.17
CA SER A 108 28.59 22.69 13.64
C SER A 108 29.59 22.38 12.52
N GLU A 109 29.19 22.57 11.27
CA GLU A 109 30.01 22.30 10.07
C GLU A 109 30.43 23.62 9.42
N ASP A 110 31.72 23.78 9.17
CA ASP A 110 32.24 25.04 8.64
C ASP A 110 32.05 25.17 7.12
N VAL A 111 31.90 24.04 6.41
CA VAL A 111 31.94 24.00 4.94
C VAL A 111 30.81 23.15 4.37
N PHE A 112 29.78 23.82 3.85
CA PHE A 112 28.68 23.23 3.10
C PHE A 112 28.08 24.25 2.14
N PHE A 113 27.35 23.78 1.14
CA PHE A 113 26.65 24.62 0.17
C PHE A 113 25.19 24.20 0.07
N SER A 114 24.40 24.97 -0.69
CA SER A 114 23.01 24.62 -0.98
C SER A 114 22.80 24.44 -2.47
N LEU A 115 21.89 23.52 -2.80
CA LEU A 115 21.49 23.24 -4.18
C LEU A 115 19.97 23.36 -4.28
N ASN A 116 19.50 24.27 -5.12
CA ASN A 116 18.09 24.32 -5.51
C ASN A 116 17.82 23.18 -6.48
N PHE A 117 16.85 22.33 -6.16
CA PHE A 117 16.60 21.14 -6.93
C PHE A 117 15.12 20.79 -7.03
N VAL A 118 14.49 21.18 -8.13
CA VAL A 118 13.26 20.57 -8.66
C VAL A 118 13.30 20.68 -10.19
N PRO A 119 13.62 19.59 -10.91
CA PRO A 119 13.56 19.61 -12.37
C PRO A 119 12.14 19.88 -12.85
N LYS A 120 11.92 21.03 -13.49
CA LYS A 120 10.59 21.41 -14.02
C LYS A 120 10.26 20.72 -15.35
N LYS A 121 11.28 20.16 -16.01
CA LYS A 121 11.18 19.50 -17.31
C LYS A 121 11.95 18.18 -17.26
N LEU A 122 11.34 17.15 -17.82
CA LEU A 122 11.85 15.77 -17.77
C LEU A 122 12.28 15.27 -19.16
N ASP A 123 11.94 16.00 -20.22
CA ASP A 123 12.41 15.71 -21.58
C ASP A 123 13.88 16.09 -21.72
N LEU A 124 14.73 15.07 -21.73
CA LEU A 124 16.18 15.24 -21.84
C LEU A 124 16.57 15.44 -23.31
N ALA A 125 17.29 16.53 -23.58
CA ALA A 125 17.79 16.82 -24.93
C ALA A 125 18.90 15.83 -25.33
N ASP A 126 18.82 15.30 -26.56
CA ASP A 126 19.70 14.25 -27.06
C ASP A 126 20.95 14.84 -27.75
N PRO A 127 22.17 14.62 -27.21
CA PRO A 127 23.39 15.18 -27.77
C PRO A 127 23.74 14.63 -29.16
N ARG A 128 23.18 13.48 -29.56
CA ARG A 128 23.42 12.86 -30.88
C ARG A 128 22.83 13.67 -32.04
N LYS A 129 21.95 14.63 -31.74
CA LYS A 129 21.25 15.46 -32.74
C LYS A 129 21.95 16.79 -33.02
N GLU A 130 23.01 17.11 -32.29
CA GLU A 130 23.66 18.43 -32.31
C GLU A 130 25.12 18.33 -32.82
N LEU A 131 25.71 19.46 -33.17
CA LEU A 131 27.12 19.53 -33.59
C LEU A 131 28.07 19.39 -32.38
N ARG A 132 29.24 18.78 -32.58
CA ARG A 132 30.24 18.55 -31.50
C ARG A 132 30.64 19.81 -30.73
N GLY A 133 30.74 20.97 -31.40
CA GLY A 133 31.07 22.24 -30.75
C GLY A 133 29.96 22.73 -29.81
N GLU A 134 28.70 22.47 -30.15
CA GLU A 134 27.56 22.80 -29.29
C GLU A 134 27.45 21.88 -28.08
N VAL A 135 27.92 20.63 -28.20
CA VAL A 135 27.95 19.69 -27.07
C VAL A 135 28.87 20.16 -25.95
N ALA A 136 30.08 20.62 -26.30
CA ALA A 136 31.01 21.18 -25.33
C ALA A 136 30.46 22.48 -24.70
N ASN A 137 29.94 23.40 -25.53
CA ASN A 137 29.39 24.66 -25.04
C ASN A 137 28.23 24.44 -24.05
N ARG A 138 27.31 23.50 -24.33
CA ARG A 138 26.21 23.18 -23.40
C ARG A 138 26.69 22.48 -22.14
N ALA A 139 27.72 21.64 -22.23
CA ALA A 139 28.33 21.02 -21.05
C ALA A 139 28.94 22.08 -20.11
N ASP A 140 29.59 23.11 -20.64
CA ASP A 140 30.16 24.20 -19.84
C ASP A 140 29.08 24.98 -19.08
N VAL A 141 27.88 25.14 -19.66
CA VAL A 141 26.74 25.77 -18.97
C VAL A 141 26.39 25.03 -17.66
N ALA A 142 26.55 23.70 -17.60
CA ALA A 142 26.29 22.91 -16.38
C ALA A 142 27.12 23.36 -15.17
N THR A 143 28.33 23.87 -15.44
CA THR A 143 29.30 24.29 -14.42
C THR A 143 29.10 25.73 -13.96
N SER A 144 28.24 26.49 -14.64
CA SER A 144 27.90 27.86 -14.27
C SER A 144 27.05 27.87 -13.00
N SER A 145 27.39 28.72 -12.03
CA SER A 145 26.58 28.89 -10.81
C SER A 145 25.17 29.37 -11.17
N GLY A 146 24.14 28.64 -10.72
CA GLY A 146 22.73 28.97 -10.99
C GLY A 146 22.14 28.39 -12.29
N ALA A 147 22.76 27.36 -12.87
CA ALA A 147 22.15 26.62 -13.97
C ALA A 147 20.85 25.94 -13.51
N ASP A 148 19.71 26.26 -14.16
CA ASP A 148 18.38 25.70 -13.81
C ASP A 148 17.81 24.75 -14.88
N ASP A 149 18.37 24.77 -16.11
CA ASP A 149 17.85 24.03 -17.28
C ASP A 149 18.53 22.66 -17.50
N PHE A 150 18.69 21.88 -16.43
CA PHE A 150 19.39 20.59 -16.46
C PHE A 150 18.82 19.58 -17.47
N HIS A 151 17.54 19.67 -17.84
CA HIS A 151 16.95 18.83 -18.89
C HIS A 151 17.63 19.01 -20.26
N THR A 152 18.11 20.22 -20.58
CA THR A 152 18.81 20.48 -21.85
C THR A 152 20.31 20.23 -21.79
N ILE A 153 20.86 20.08 -20.59
CA ILE A 153 22.31 20.07 -20.36
C ILE A 153 22.82 18.70 -19.89
N SER A 154 22.00 17.91 -19.20
CA SER A 154 22.46 16.71 -18.48
C SER A 154 23.15 15.69 -19.37
N LEU A 155 22.53 15.31 -20.50
CA LEU A 155 23.13 14.33 -21.39
C LEU A 155 24.37 14.87 -22.11
N PHE A 156 24.40 16.17 -22.39
CA PHE A 156 25.57 16.85 -22.99
C PHE A 156 26.75 16.85 -22.03
N TYR A 157 26.50 17.15 -20.75
CA TYR A 157 27.49 17.12 -19.70
C TYR A 157 28.05 15.71 -19.50
N LEU A 158 27.19 14.70 -19.39
CA LEU A 158 27.61 13.30 -19.25
C LEU A 158 28.46 12.84 -20.44
N HIS A 159 28.04 13.16 -21.66
CA HIS A 159 28.80 12.86 -22.86
C HIS A 159 30.18 13.55 -22.84
N HIS A 160 30.23 14.83 -22.46
CA HIS A 160 31.48 15.58 -22.39
C HIS A 160 32.47 15.02 -21.36
N VAL A 161 32.00 14.75 -20.13
CA VAL A 161 32.86 14.18 -19.07
C VAL A 161 33.35 12.79 -19.46
N LEU A 162 32.50 11.96 -20.08
CA LEU A 162 32.86 10.62 -20.54
C LEU A 162 33.93 10.65 -21.65
N GLU A 163 33.79 11.55 -22.62
CA GLU A 163 34.78 11.73 -23.69
C GLU A 163 36.09 12.33 -23.17
N LEU A 164 36.04 13.28 -22.22
CA LEU A 164 37.23 13.79 -21.55
C LEU A 164 37.99 12.66 -20.85
N TRP A 165 37.29 11.85 -20.06
CA TRP A 165 37.87 10.70 -19.37
C TRP A 165 38.46 9.68 -20.34
N PHE A 166 37.73 9.31 -21.39
CA PHE A 166 38.21 8.38 -22.42
C PHE A 166 39.47 8.92 -23.13
N SER A 167 39.48 10.20 -23.49
CA SER A 167 40.64 10.83 -24.14
C SER A 167 41.86 10.92 -23.22
N ALA A 168 41.65 11.13 -21.92
CA ALA A 168 42.73 11.27 -20.94
C ALA A 168 43.38 9.93 -20.61
N THR A 169 42.58 8.85 -20.56
CA THR A 169 43.00 7.48 -20.20
C THR A 169 43.52 6.67 -21.39
N HIS A 170 43.36 7.16 -22.63
CA HIS A 170 43.87 6.49 -23.82
C HIS A 170 45.40 6.43 -23.83
N GLN A 171 45.95 5.33 -24.35
CA GLN A 171 47.40 5.06 -24.40
C GLN A 171 48.20 6.16 -25.12
N ASP A 172 47.60 6.81 -26.11
CA ASP A 172 48.23 7.85 -26.95
C ASP A 172 47.98 9.28 -26.45
N SER A 173 47.38 9.43 -25.26
CA SER A 173 47.15 10.74 -24.66
C SER A 173 48.46 11.51 -24.51
N ARG A 174 48.47 12.78 -24.91
CA ARG A 174 49.61 13.72 -24.72
C ARG A 174 49.42 14.68 -23.55
N ARG A 175 48.34 14.53 -22.79
CA ARG A 175 48.05 15.36 -21.60
C ARG A 175 49.09 15.10 -20.51
N ASP A 176 49.38 16.12 -19.71
CA ASP A 176 50.28 15.97 -18.57
C ASP A 176 49.68 15.05 -17.48
N SER A 177 50.51 14.57 -16.56
CA SER A 177 50.10 13.62 -15.52
C SER A 177 49.09 14.20 -14.53
N ASP A 178 49.19 15.50 -14.23
CA ASP A 178 48.35 16.18 -13.24
C ASP A 178 46.94 16.42 -13.80
N GLU A 179 46.84 16.76 -15.08
CA GLU A 179 45.59 16.93 -15.82
C GLU A 179 44.84 15.61 -15.95
N ARG A 180 45.55 14.51 -16.26
CA ARG A 180 44.94 13.16 -16.30
C ARG A 180 44.36 12.77 -14.95
N LEU A 181 45.13 12.94 -13.88
CA LEU A 181 44.68 12.59 -12.53
C LEU A 181 43.43 13.38 -12.12
N LYS A 182 43.35 14.67 -12.47
CA LYS A 182 42.16 15.50 -12.22
C LYS A 182 40.93 15.00 -12.97
N ILE A 183 41.07 14.62 -14.24
CA ILE A 183 39.97 14.10 -15.07
C ILE A 183 39.50 12.74 -14.54
N GLU A 184 40.42 11.83 -14.22
CA GLU A 184 40.11 10.53 -13.64
C GLU A 184 39.37 10.67 -12.31
N THR A 185 39.89 11.49 -11.39
CA THR A 185 39.26 11.75 -10.09
C THR A 185 37.86 12.36 -10.27
N SER A 186 37.70 13.27 -11.23
CA SER A 186 36.40 13.86 -11.53
C SER A 186 35.42 12.80 -12.05
N PHE A 187 35.82 11.95 -12.99
CA PHE A 187 34.97 10.89 -13.51
C PHE A 187 34.60 9.86 -12.44
N GLU A 188 35.54 9.45 -11.59
CA GLU A 188 35.27 8.56 -10.46
C GLU A 188 34.24 9.15 -9.50
N ARG A 189 34.32 10.46 -9.21
CA ARG A 189 33.29 11.15 -8.43
C ARG A 189 31.92 11.06 -9.09
N LEU A 190 31.83 11.27 -10.41
CA LEU A 190 30.56 11.13 -11.14
C LEU A 190 30.00 9.71 -11.01
N GLN A 191 30.86 8.69 -11.17
CA GLN A 191 30.48 7.28 -11.04
C GLN A 191 29.91 6.95 -9.65
N VAL A 192 30.53 7.49 -8.60
CA VAL A 192 30.04 7.30 -7.22
C VAL A 192 28.66 7.93 -7.04
N LEU A 193 28.45 9.16 -7.55
CA LEU A 193 27.15 9.84 -7.46
C LEU A 193 26.06 9.06 -8.21
N MET A 194 26.36 8.63 -9.44
CA MET A 194 25.42 7.87 -10.26
C MET A 194 25.06 6.52 -9.63
N HIS A 195 26.04 5.78 -9.12
CA HIS A 195 25.77 4.51 -8.46
C HIS A 195 24.94 4.69 -7.18
N ARG A 196 25.24 5.70 -6.36
CA ARG A 196 24.48 5.97 -5.12
C ARG A 196 23.03 6.36 -5.38
N MET A 197 22.76 7.11 -6.44
CA MET A 197 21.45 7.69 -6.72
C MET A 197 20.58 6.84 -7.64
N LEU A 198 21.18 6.22 -8.66
CA LEU A 198 20.47 5.46 -9.70
C LEU A 198 20.71 3.95 -9.61
N GLY A 199 21.62 3.50 -8.74
CA GLY A 199 22.05 2.09 -8.65
C GLY A 199 23.00 1.65 -9.77
N GLU A 200 23.22 2.49 -10.78
CA GLU A 200 23.98 2.16 -11.99
C GLU A 200 25.17 3.09 -12.23
N LYS A 201 26.18 2.56 -12.92
CA LYS A 201 27.37 3.28 -13.35
C LYS A 201 27.22 3.78 -14.78
N LEU A 202 27.89 4.88 -15.11
CA LEU A 202 27.91 5.41 -16.47
C LEU A 202 28.86 4.57 -17.33
N GLU A 203 28.37 4.03 -18.44
CA GLU A 203 29.18 3.28 -19.38
C GLU A 203 29.36 4.03 -20.70
N ARG A 204 30.39 3.64 -21.47
CA ARG A 204 30.65 4.19 -22.80
C ARG A 204 30.26 3.18 -23.87
N GLY A 205 29.35 3.57 -24.75
CA GLY A 205 28.97 2.78 -25.91
C GLY A 205 30.04 2.74 -26.99
N LEU A 206 29.83 1.87 -27.99
CA LEU A 206 30.75 1.70 -29.13
C LEU A 206 31.03 3.01 -29.89
N HIS A 207 30.04 3.90 -29.96
CA HIS A 207 30.14 5.19 -30.66
C HIS A 207 30.50 6.38 -29.75
N GLY A 208 30.81 6.11 -28.46
CA GLY A 208 31.07 7.16 -27.47
C GLY A 208 29.84 7.66 -26.73
N ASP A 209 28.66 7.11 -27.02
CA ASP A 209 27.42 7.48 -26.35
C ASP A 209 27.45 7.09 -24.86
N PRO A 210 26.97 7.96 -23.96
CA PRO A 210 26.75 7.60 -22.57
C PRO A 210 25.65 6.55 -22.45
N MET A 211 25.91 5.47 -21.72
CA MET A 211 24.99 4.35 -21.51
C MET A 211 24.62 4.16 -20.04
N LEU A 212 23.37 3.76 -19.82
CA LEU A 212 22.81 3.29 -18.54
C LEU A 212 21.90 2.09 -18.80
N PHE A 213 21.86 1.14 -17.86
CA PHE A 213 21.03 -0.06 -17.98
C PHE A 213 21.25 -0.83 -19.30
N GLY A 214 22.51 -0.85 -19.78
CA GLY A 214 22.91 -1.51 -21.03
C GLY A 214 22.40 -0.85 -22.33
N LYS A 215 21.90 0.39 -22.28
CA LYS A 215 21.43 1.15 -23.45
C LYS A 215 21.96 2.58 -23.44
N ALA A 216 22.05 3.22 -24.61
CA ALA A 216 22.27 4.66 -24.67
C ALA A 216 21.20 5.40 -23.85
N ILE A 217 21.58 6.37 -23.01
CA ILE A 217 20.65 7.00 -22.05
C ILE A 217 19.42 7.58 -22.76
N ALA A 218 19.61 8.17 -23.93
CA ALA A 218 18.53 8.72 -24.76
C ALA A 218 17.50 7.65 -25.20
N ASP A 219 17.89 6.38 -25.26
CA ASP A 219 17.05 5.25 -25.65
C ASP A 219 16.65 4.36 -24.46
N ALA A 220 17.19 4.63 -23.25
CA ALA A 220 17.05 3.79 -22.06
C ALA A 220 15.64 3.83 -21.43
N ARG A 221 14.74 4.72 -21.91
CA ARG A 221 13.36 4.90 -21.41
C ARG A 221 13.29 5.00 -19.88
N LEU A 222 14.11 5.89 -19.32
CA LEU A 222 14.14 6.15 -17.88
C LEU A 222 12.75 6.54 -17.36
N SER A 223 12.41 6.08 -16.15
CA SER A 223 11.22 6.54 -15.42
C SER A 223 11.35 8.03 -15.08
N GLU A 224 10.23 8.69 -14.78
CA GLU A 224 10.24 10.11 -14.39
C GLU A 224 11.13 10.36 -13.15
N GLY A 225 11.09 9.46 -12.15
CA GLY A 225 11.98 9.51 -10.99
C GLY A 225 13.46 9.36 -11.37
N GLN A 226 13.79 8.43 -12.26
CA GLN A 226 15.17 8.23 -12.74
C GLN A 226 15.69 9.45 -13.51
N LYS A 227 14.85 10.09 -14.33
CA LYS A 227 15.22 11.34 -15.03
C LYS A 227 15.53 12.47 -14.05
N VAL A 228 14.75 12.57 -12.96
CA VAL A 228 15.02 13.55 -11.88
C VAL A 228 16.34 13.26 -11.19
N LEU A 229 16.57 12.02 -10.76
CA LEU A 229 17.81 11.62 -10.09
C LEU A 229 19.04 11.80 -10.99
N LEU A 230 18.93 11.54 -12.30
CA LEU A 230 20.00 11.79 -13.27
C LEU A 230 20.37 13.28 -13.36
N GLN A 231 19.36 14.16 -13.47
CA GLN A 231 19.58 15.60 -13.49
C GLN A 231 20.25 16.09 -12.20
N LEU A 232 19.90 15.50 -11.05
CA LEU A 232 20.56 15.81 -9.78
C LEU A 232 22.02 15.37 -9.75
N CYS A 233 22.32 14.17 -10.24
CA CYS A 233 23.69 13.67 -10.33
C CYS A 233 24.57 14.63 -11.13
N VAL A 234 24.05 15.11 -12.27
CA VAL A 234 24.74 16.11 -13.10
C VAL A 234 24.89 17.43 -12.35
N ALA A 235 23.83 17.93 -11.72
CA ALA A 235 23.88 19.19 -10.98
C ALA A 235 24.94 19.16 -9.87
N LEU A 236 24.97 18.09 -9.06
CA LEU A 236 25.98 17.93 -8.01
C LEU A 236 27.38 17.82 -8.60
N HIS A 237 27.57 16.96 -9.60
CA HIS A 237 28.90 16.76 -10.17
C HIS A 237 29.46 18.02 -10.85
N ALA A 238 28.64 18.71 -11.64
CA ALA A 238 29.04 19.90 -12.39
C ALA A 238 29.34 21.10 -11.49
N GLN A 239 28.63 21.24 -10.37
CA GLN A 239 28.85 22.32 -9.41
C GLN A 239 29.98 22.02 -8.41
N GLY A 240 30.74 20.93 -8.62
CA GLY A 240 31.84 20.54 -7.72
C GLY A 240 31.37 20.08 -6.35
N ALA A 241 30.09 19.73 -6.27
CA ALA A 241 29.31 19.46 -5.09
C ALA A 241 29.26 17.95 -4.82
N ASN A 242 29.36 17.55 -3.55
CA ASN A 242 29.16 16.15 -3.16
C ASN A 242 27.73 15.97 -2.63
N LEU A 243 27.23 14.73 -2.68
CA LEU A 243 25.92 14.42 -2.11
C LEU A 243 25.91 14.75 -0.61
N ASP A 244 26.94 14.31 0.12
CA ASP A 244 27.21 14.58 1.53
C ASP A 244 27.69 16.04 1.74
N ASN A 245 27.33 16.63 2.88
CA ASN A 245 27.59 18.04 3.24
C ASN A 245 26.88 19.09 2.37
N THR A 246 25.65 18.77 1.95
CA THR A 246 24.81 19.63 1.11
C THR A 246 23.45 19.90 1.72
N VAL A 247 22.97 21.14 1.60
CA VAL A 247 21.58 21.48 1.89
C VAL A 247 20.78 21.44 0.59
N LEU A 248 19.98 20.39 0.41
CA LEU A 248 19.12 20.21 -0.76
C LEU A 248 17.81 20.99 -0.54
N LEU A 249 17.50 21.93 -1.43
CA LEU A 249 16.32 22.79 -1.35
C LEU A 249 15.33 22.39 -2.46
N LEU A 250 14.21 21.78 -2.09
CA LEU A 250 13.17 21.30 -3.01
C LEU A 250 11.93 22.20 -2.86
N ASP A 251 11.55 22.92 -3.92
CA ASP A 251 10.39 23.80 -3.94
C ASP A 251 9.25 23.21 -4.77
N GLU A 252 8.21 22.73 -4.10
CA GLU A 252 7.02 22.08 -4.67
C GLU A 252 7.37 20.93 -5.65
N PRO A 253 8.14 19.92 -5.19
CA PRO A 253 8.53 18.79 -6.04
C PRO A 253 7.33 17.99 -6.60
N GLU A 254 6.15 18.13 -5.99
CA GLU A 254 4.89 17.55 -6.46
C GLU A 254 4.32 18.13 -7.76
N ASN A 255 4.75 19.32 -8.20
CA ASN A 255 4.12 20.01 -9.35
C ASN A 255 4.32 19.29 -10.70
N HIS A 256 5.28 18.36 -10.78
CA HIS A 256 5.64 17.67 -12.04
C HIS A 256 5.78 16.15 -11.89
N LEU A 257 5.53 15.61 -10.70
CA LEU A 257 5.70 14.20 -10.39
C LEU A 257 4.47 13.66 -9.67
N HIS A 258 4.11 12.43 -9.99
CA HIS A 258 3.12 11.69 -9.20
C HIS A 258 3.59 11.61 -7.73
N PRO A 259 2.71 11.71 -6.72
CA PRO A 259 3.11 11.70 -5.31
C PRO A 259 4.02 10.53 -4.92
N SER A 260 3.79 9.33 -5.46
CA SER A 260 4.67 8.17 -5.22
C SER A 260 6.09 8.38 -5.75
N ALA A 261 6.25 8.99 -6.93
CA ALA A 261 7.57 9.26 -7.51
C ALA A 261 8.34 10.32 -6.71
N VAL A 262 7.65 11.31 -6.14
CA VAL A 262 8.29 12.28 -5.23
C VAL A 262 8.80 11.59 -3.97
N ILE A 263 8.00 10.68 -3.40
CA ILE A 263 8.39 9.90 -2.23
C ILE A 263 9.58 9.00 -2.55
N GLU A 264 9.59 8.31 -3.69
CA GLU A 264 10.73 7.49 -4.14
C GLU A 264 12.01 8.31 -4.30
N VAL A 265 11.92 9.51 -4.90
CA VAL A 265 13.07 10.41 -5.03
C VAL A 265 13.57 10.85 -3.64
N LEU A 266 12.67 11.19 -2.72
CA LEU A 266 13.05 11.58 -1.37
C LEU A 266 13.67 10.43 -0.59
N ASP A 267 13.12 9.22 -0.70
CA ASP A 267 13.63 8.01 -0.06
C ASP A 267 15.04 7.70 -0.57
N ALA A 268 15.24 7.72 -1.90
CA ALA A 268 16.55 7.54 -2.52
C ALA A 268 17.56 8.60 -2.05
N LEU A 269 17.16 9.87 -1.98
CA LEU A 269 18.01 10.96 -1.47
C LEU A 269 18.38 10.78 0.00
N TYR A 270 17.41 10.37 0.81
CA TYR A 270 17.61 10.15 2.23
C TYR A 270 18.48 8.92 2.50
N ALA A 271 18.40 7.88 1.67
CA ALA A 271 19.27 6.71 1.76
C ALA A 271 20.69 6.97 1.23
N ALA A 272 20.82 7.76 0.16
CA ALA A 272 22.09 8.02 -0.52
C ALA A 272 22.98 9.07 0.18
N THR A 273 22.41 9.86 1.10
CA THR A 273 23.14 10.86 1.91
C THR A 273 23.18 10.46 3.38
N THR A 274 24.20 10.91 4.11
CA THR A 274 24.31 10.68 5.58
C THR A 274 24.42 11.97 6.37
N THR A 275 25.11 12.98 5.82
CA THR A 275 25.34 14.26 6.49
C THR A 275 24.55 15.42 5.90
N SER A 276 23.84 15.19 4.81
CA SER A 276 23.08 16.21 4.07
C SER A 276 21.76 16.54 4.72
N GLN A 277 21.32 17.78 4.55
CA GLN A 277 20.03 18.26 5.04
C GLN A 277 19.08 18.51 3.87
N ILE A 278 17.84 18.07 3.98
CA ILE A 278 16.84 18.13 2.90
C ILE A 278 15.70 19.03 3.36
N TRP A 279 15.52 20.15 2.66
CA TRP A 279 14.46 21.11 2.87
C TRP A 279 13.44 20.99 1.76
N ILE A 280 12.17 20.85 2.12
CA ILE A 280 11.08 20.69 1.15
C ILE A 280 9.99 21.70 1.46
N ALA A 281 9.70 22.59 0.50
CA ALA A 281 8.48 23.38 0.51
C ALA A 281 7.38 22.62 -0.24
N THR A 282 6.26 22.33 0.42
CA THR A 282 5.21 21.51 -0.18
C THR A 282 3.82 21.87 0.35
N HIS A 283 2.80 21.52 -0.43
CA HIS A 283 1.39 21.47 -0.03
C HIS A 283 0.82 20.05 -0.10
N SER A 284 1.65 19.06 -0.44
CA SER A 284 1.27 17.66 -0.62
C SER A 284 1.12 16.95 0.73
N VAL A 285 -0.11 16.64 1.12
CA VAL A 285 -0.41 15.85 2.32
C VAL A 285 0.28 14.47 2.31
N PRO A 286 0.30 13.71 1.19
CA PRO A 286 1.05 12.45 1.12
C PRO A 286 2.55 12.61 1.41
N LEU A 287 3.18 13.65 0.86
CA LEU A 287 4.61 13.89 1.09
C LEU A 287 4.88 14.27 2.54
N LEU A 288 4.05 15.13 3.12
CA LEU A 288 4.15 15.51 4.53
C LEU A 288 3.98 14.31 5.46
N ALA A 289 3.01 13.42 5.18
CA ALA A 289 2.78 12.20 5.95
C ALA A 289 3.99 11.26 5.91
N TYR A 290 4.62 11.10 4.75
CA TYR A 290 5.85 10.32 4.62
C TYR A 290 7.00 10.96 5.40
N MET A 291 7.24 12.27 5.25
CA MET A 291 8.31 12.98 5.96
C MET A 291 8.16 12.90 7.49
N THR A 292 6.93 13.09 8.01
CA THR A 292 6.67 12.99 9.44
C THR A 292 6.74 11.56 9.97
N SER A 293 6.59 10.54 9.12
CA SER A 293 6.83 9.15 9.50
C SER A 293 8.32 8.86 9.75
N ILE A 294 9.22 9.59 9.07
CA ILE A 294 10.68 9.50 9.28
C ILE A 294 11.11 10.36 10.47
N ASP A 295 10.69 11.63 10.49
CA ASP A 295 11.01 12.58 11.55
C ASP A 295 9.77 13.45 11.87
N PRO A 296 9.02 13.14 12.94
CA PRO A 296 7.85 13.93 13.33
C PRO A 296 8.17 15.41 13.60
N MET A 297 9.41 15.72 13.98
CA MET A 297 9.85 17.07 14.33
C MET A 297 10.31 17.87 13.11
N CYS A 298 10.31 17.32 11.90
CA CYS A 298 10.73 18.03 10.69
C CYS A 298 9.71 19.07 10.19
N LEU A 299 8.47 19.08 10.71
CA LEU A 299 7.37 19.90 10.19
C LEU A 299 7.37 21.34 10.70
N TRP A 300 7.36 22.29 9.77
CA TRP A 300 7.27 23.74 10.02
C TRP A 300 6.12 24.34 9.23
N TYR A 301 5.26 25.08 9.94
CA TYR A 301 4.12 25.77 9.35
C TYR A 301 4.53 27.18 8.93
N VAL A 302 4.28 27.52 7.66
CA VAL A 302 4.54 28.84 7.09
C VAL A 302 3.21 29.56 6.89
N SER A 303 3.07 30.74 7.49
CA SER A 303 1.87 31.57 7.35
C SER A 303 2.21 33.06 7.32
N SER A 304 1.74 33.76 6.28
CA SER A 304 1.90 35.22 6.12
C SER A 304 3.34 35.72 6.37
N GLY A 305 4.34 35.00 5.81
CA GLY A 305 5.76 35.31 5.93
C GLY A 305 6.40 34.93 7.28
N GLY A 306 5.63 34.42 8.24
CA GLY A 306 6.13 33.85 9.49
C GLY A 306 6.28 32.33 9.41
N VAL A 307 7.10 31.77 10.31
CA VAL A 307 7.38 30.33 10.40
C VAL A 307 7.24 29.87 11.85
N GLU A 308 6.52 28.79 12.06
CA GLU A 308 6.30 28.17 13.36
C GLU A 308 6.59 26.67 13.32
N HIS A 309 7.11 26.11 14.42
CA HIS A 309 7.30 24.66 14.52
C HIS A 309 5.94 23.96 14.68
N ALA A 310 5.67 22.98 13.81
CA ALA A 310 4.39 22.28 13.77
C ALA A 310 4.53 20.76 13.95
N GLY A 311 5.72 20.23 14.22
CA GLY A 311 5.91 18.78 14.41
C GLY A 311 5.12 18.18 15.58
N ARG A 312 4.80 18.98 16.61
CA ARG A 312 3.93 18.57 17.73
C ARG A 312 2.46 18.90 17.54
N ARG A 313 2.13 19.64 16.48
CA ARG A 313 0.78 20.11 16.17
C ARG A 313 0.52 20.05 14.66
N PRO A 314 0.63 18.86 14.04
CA PRO A 314 0.43 18.71 12.60
C PRO A 314 -1.00 19.11 12.18
N GLU A 315 -1.95 19.11 13.11
CA GLU A 315 -3.34 19.51 12.89
C GLU A 315 -3.43 20.94 12.33
N VAL A 316 -2.60 21.87 12.83
CA VAL A 316 -2.58 23.27 12.34
C VAL A 316 -2.20 23.36 10.86
N VAL A 317 -1.30 22.49 10.41
CA VAL A 317 -0.90 22.41 9.01
C VAL A 317 -2.01 21.77 8.18
N LEU A 318 -2.58 20.65 8.65
CA LEU A 318 -3.65 19.95 7.95
C LEU A 318 -4.92 20.79 7.84
N GLU A 319 -5.32 21.49 8.89
CA GLU A 319 -6.46 22.43 8.88
C GLU A 319 -6.25 23.52 7.82
N SER A 320 -5.03 24.05 7.75
CA SER A 320 -4.68 25.08 6.78
C SER A 320 -4.74 24.55 5.34
N LEU A 321 -4.20 23.35 5.08
CA LEU A 321 -4.17 22.75 3.75
C LEU A 321 -5.53 22.21 3.29
N LEU A 322 -6.34 21.67 4.20
CA LEU A 322 -7.59 20.97 3.88
C LEU A 322 -8.85 21.84 4.06
N GLY A 323 -8.71 23.11 4.45
CA GLY A 323 -9.85 24.02 4.59
C GLY A 323 -10.63 23.88 5.91
N GLY A 324 -9.94 23.51 6.99
CA GLY A 324 -10.46 23.43 8.36
C GLY A 324 -10.93 22.02 8.76
N GLU A 325 -11.62 21.94 9.90
CA GLU A 325 -12.06 20.68 10.52
C GLU A 325 -12.90 19.79 9.57
N LYS A 326 -13.71 20.40 8.70
CA LYS A 326 -14.52 19.65 7.72
C LYS A 326 -13.66 18.86 6.73
N GLY A 327 -12.57 19.45 6.23
CA GLY A 327 -11.66 18.78 5.30
C GLY A 327 -10.86 17.67 5.98
N ILE A 328 -10.48 17.87 7.25
CA ILE A 328 -9.85 16.82 8.06
C ILE A 328 -10.81 15.66 8.29
N ALA A 329 -12.06 15.93 8.66
CA ALA A 329 -13.07 14.91 8.86
C ALA A 329 -13.34 14.11 7.57
N GLN A 330 -13.35 14.76 6.40
CA GLN A 330 -13.48 14.09 5.11
C GLN A 330 -12.27 13.20 4.80
N LEU A 331 -11.04 13.65 5.07
CA LEU A 331 -9.83 12.85 4.90
C LEU A 331 -9.78 11.67 5.87
N HIS A 332 -10.16 11.87 7.13
CA HIS A 332 -10.27 10.80 8.14
C HIS A 332 -11.36 9.79 7.77
N ALA A 333 -12.52 10.27 7.29
CA ALA A 333 -13.56 9.40 6.78
C ALA A 333 -13.02 8.56 5.61
N PHE A 334 -12.37 9.20 4.63
CA PHE A 334 -11.76 8.56 3.47
C PHE A 334 -10.71 7.50 3.84
N SER A 335 -9.86 7.79 4.83
CA SER A 335 -8.81 6.86 5.29
C SER A 335 -9.36 5.74 6.19
N GLY A 336 -10.42 6.00 6.97
CA GLY A 336 -11.15 5.01 7.76
C GLY A 336 -12.17 4.17 6.98
N LEU A 337 -12.40 4.51 5.70
CA LEU A 337 -13.41 3.89 4.83
C LEU A 337 -13.39 2.37 4.87
N PRO A 338 -12.26 1.64 4.77
CA PRO A 338 -12.35 0.20 4.50
C PRO A 338 -13.01 -0.61 5.63
N ALA A 339 -12.64 -0.38 6.89
CA ALA A 339 -13.21 -1.13 8.02
C ALA A 339 -14.65 -0.71 8.32
N VAL A 340 -14.92 0.60 8.30
CA VAL A 340 -16.26 1.15 8.58
C VAL A 340 -17.22 0.81 7.45
N LEU A 341 -16.79 0.96 6.19
CA LEU A 341 -17.55 0.57 5.00
C LEU A 341 -17.87 -0.93 5.02
N ALA A 342 -16.88 -1.79 5.32
CA ALA A 342 -17.14 -3.23 5.40
C ALA A 342 -18.19 -3.56 6.46
N ALA A 343 -18.10 -2.97 7.66
CA ALA A 343 -19.08 -3.22 8.72
C ALA A 343 -20.49 -2.69 8.39
N VAL A 344 -20.58 -1.47 7.81
CA VAL A 344 -21.84 -0.86 7.39
C VAL A 344 -22.47 -1.61 6.22
N ASN A 345 -21.67 -2.01 5.23
CA ASN A 345 -22.13 -2.81 4.11
C ASN A 345 -22.66 -4.15 4.61
N TYR A 346 -21.88 -4.87 5.43
CA TYR A 346 -22.32 -6.15 5.98
C TYR A 346 -23.64 -6.02 6.73
N ALA A 347 -23.78 -5.00 7.59
CA ALA A 347 -25.03 -4.75 8.30
C ALA A 347 -26.20 -4.41 7.37
N THR A 348 -25.94 -3.70 6.27
CA THR A 348 -26.94 -3.37 5.25
C THR A 348 -27.35 -4.61 4.45
N GLU A 349 -26.39 -5.42 4.04
CA GLU A 349 -26.56 -6.66 3.30
C GLU A 349 -27.39 -7.68 4.11
N SER A 350 -27.21 -7.73 5.45
CA SER A 350 -28.03 -8.53 6.37
C SER A 350 -29.51 -8.16 6.45
N LEU A 351 -29.99 -7.21 5.64
CA LEU A 351 -31.41 -6.89 5.48
C LEU A 351 -32.03 -7.50 4.21
N TYR A 352 -31.21 -8.05 3.31
CA TYR A 352 -31.63 -8.62 2.02
C TYR A 352 -31.57 -10.15 2.04
N PRO A 353 -32.36 -10.85 1.21
CA PRO A 353 -32.28 -12.30 1.09
C PRO A 353 -30.89 -12.75 0.56
N PRO A 354 -30.49 -14.01 0.82
CA PRO A 354 -29.24 -14.58 0.32
C PRO A 354 -29.07 -14.38 -1.19
N ALA A 355 -27.86 -14.04 -1.62
CA ALA A 355 -27.56 -13.77 -3.03
C ALA A 355 -26.58 -14.81 -3.59
N VAL A 356 -26.91 -15.38 -4.75
CA VAL A 356 -26.02 -16.32 -5.44
C VAL A 356 -24.85 -15.57 -6.07
N LEU A 357 -23.67 -15.64 -5.46
CA LEU A 357 -22.45 -15.06 -6.01
C LEU A 357 -21.87 -15.95 -7.12
N ALA A 358 -21.68 -15.39 -8.31
CA ALA A 358 -21.00 -16.06 -9.42
C ALA A 358 -19.53 -16.31 -9.06
N GLY A 359 -19.13 -17.58 -8.97
CA GLY A 359 -17.76 -17.97 -8.67
C GLY A 359 -16.78 -17.61 -9.80
N LYS A 360 -15.54 -17.25 -9.42
CA LYS A 360 -14.40 -17.11 -10.34
C LYS A 360 -13.38 -18.20 -10.00
N GLY A 361 -13.33 -19.29 -10.78
CA GLY A 361 -12.34 -20.37 -10.66
C GLY A 361 -12.84 -21.64 -9.95
N PRO A 362 -11.96 -22.65 -9.79
CA PRO A 362 -12.32 -23.93 -9.16
C PRO A 362 -12.71 -23.73 -7.70
N ASP A 363 -13.86 -24.29 -7.32
CA ASP A 363 -14.48 -24.09 -6.02
C ASP A 363 -13.86 -25.02 -4.96
N PRO A 364 -13.17 -24.50 -3.94
CA PRO A 364 -12.53 -25.36 -2.94
C PRO A 364 -13.52 -26.13 -2.06
N GLN A 365 -14.81 -25.75 -2.01
CA GLN A 365 -15.87 -26.54 -1.38
C GLN A 365 -16.03 -27.89 -2.07
N VAL A 366 -16.03 -27.87 -3.40
CA VAL A 366 -16.18 -29.07 -4.21
C VAL A 366 -15.02 -30.04 -3.97
N SER A 367 -13.78 -29.55 -3.95
CA SER A 367 -12.61 -30.40 -3.70
C SER A 367 -12.64 -31.02 -2.29
N GLN A 368 -13.09 -30.28 -1.28
CA GLN A 368 -13.23 -30.79 0.09
C GLN A 368 -14.32 -31.87 0.17
N ILE A 369 -15.48 -31.64 -0.44
CA ILE A 369 -16.57 -32.62 -0.50
C ILE A 369 -16.09 -33.88 -1.22
N GLN A 370 -15.45 -33.75 -2.37
CA GLN A 370 -14.93 -34.88 -3.14
C GLN A 370 -13.94 -35.73 -2.32
N SER A 371 -13.03 -35.09 -1.58
CA SER A 371 -12.08 -35.81 -0.72
C SER A 371 -12.76 -36.63 0.37
N ILE A 372 -13.85 -36.12 0.95
CA ILE A 372 -14.60 -36.82 2.00
C ILE A 372 -15.42 -37.96 1.39
N LEU A 373 -16.11 -37.70 0.28
CA LEU A 373 -16.88 -38.72 -0.44
C LEU A 373 -16.00 -39.87 -0.94
N GLY A 374 -14.79 -39.57 -1.41
CA GLY A 374 -13.81 -40.60 -1.81
C GLY A 374 -13.40 -41.52 -0.67
N GLY A 375 -13.40 -41.04 0.58
CA GLY A 375 -13.13 -41.87 1.76
C GLY A 375 -14.31 -42.78 2.18
N LEU A 376 -15.51 -42.50 1.68
CA LEU A 376 -16.74 -43.27 1.94
C LEU A 376 -17.10 -44.23 0.80
N HIS A 377 -16.52 -44.01 -0.39
CA HIS A 377 -16.76 -44.85 -1.55
C HIS A 377 -16.08 -46.21 -1.40
N SER A 378 -16.82 -47.30 -1.64
CA SER A 378 -16.25 -48.64 -1.78
C SER A 378 -16.07 -48.96 -3.27
N GLU A 379 -15.00 -49.66 -3.65
CA GLU A 379 -14.66 -49.97 -5.05
C GLU A 379 -15.75 -50.75 -5.83
N SER A 380 -16.79 -51.24 -5.14
CA SER A 380 -17.77 -52.18 -5.69
C SER A 380 -19.15 -51.58 -6.01
N SER A 381 -19.43 -50.31 -5.67
CA SER A 381 -20.76 -49.71 -5.89
C SER A 381 -20.75 -48.18 -5.98
N ARG A 382 -21.66 -47.61 -6.78
CA ARG A 382 -21.91 -46.16 -6.82
C ARG A 382 -22.32 -45.62 -5.47
N LEU A 383 -21.73 -44.50 -5.05
CA LEU A 383 -22.12 -43.83 -3.80
C LEU A 383 -23.38 -43.01 -4.06
N ARG A 384 -24.49 -43.36 -3.40
CA ARG A 384 -25.75 -42.63 -3.54
C ARG A 384 -25.77 -41.40 -2.63
N ILE A 385 -26.00 -40.23 -3.23
CA ILE A 385 -25.90 -38.92 -2.58
C ILE A 385 -27.19 -38.13 -2.81
N LEU A 386 -27.69 -37.53 -1.73
CA LEU A 386 -28.76 -36.53 -1.78
C LEU A 386 -28.18 -35.15 -1.47
N ASP A 387 -28.27 -34.22 -2.40
CA ASP A 387 -27.89 -32.82 -2.22
C ASP A 387 -29.12 -32.01 -1.78
N VAL A 388 -29.12 -31.59 -0.51
CA VAL A 388 -30.21 -30.81 0.09
C VAL A 388 -29.90 -29.33 -0.05
N GLY A 389 -30.83 -28.57 -0.64
CA GLY A 389 -30.60 -27.17 -1.00
C GLY A 389 -29.72 -27.05 -2.25
N ALA A 390 -29.97 -27.90 -3.25
CA ALA A 390 -29.15 -28.01 -4.45
C ALA A 390 -29.08 -26.70 -5.26
N GLY A 391 -30.05 -25.80 -5.10
CA GLY A 391 -30.13 -24.52 -5.81
C GLY A 391 -29.98 -24.74 -7.31
N LYS A 392 -28.99 -24.11 -7.93
CA LYS A 392 -28.71 -24.21 -9.38
C LYS A 392 -27.99 -25.50 -9.81
N GLY A 393 -27.66 -26.41 -8.90
CA GLY A 393 -26.91 -27.64 -9.21
C GLY A 393 -25.38 -27.46 -9.27
N ARG A 394 -24.85 -26.39 -8.65
CA ARG A 394 -23.42 -26.04 -8.69
C ARG A 394 -22.50 -27.13 -8.13
N LEU A 395 -22.95 -27.85 -7.09
CA LEU A 395 -22.17 -28.93 -6.50
C LEU A 395 -21.94 -30.06 -7.53
N LEU A 396 -22.99 -30.45 -8.26
CA LEU A 396 -22.90 -31.47 -9.30
C LEU A 396 -21.95 -31.05 -10.43
N GLU A 397 -22.09 -29.83 -10.95
CA GLU A 397 -21.18 -29.31 -11.99
C GLU A 397 -19.72 -29.30 -11.52
N GLY A 398 -19.48 -28.86 -10.29
CA GLY A 398 -18.14 -28.82 -9.71
C GLY A 398 -17.55 -30.22 -9.57
N LEU A 399 -18.30 -31.17 -9.00
CA LEU A 399 -17.85 -32.55 -8.84
C LEU A 399 -17.54 -33.17 -10.20
N ALA A 400 -18.40 -32.94 -11.20
CA ALA A 400 -18.22 -33.47 -12.55
C ALA A 400 -16.98 -32.89 -13.23
N ALA A 401 -16.75 -31.57 -13.11
CA ALA A 401 -15.57 -30.91 -13.65
C ALA A 401 -14.27 -31.48 -13.05
N SER A 402 -14.22 -31.62 -11.72
CA SER A 402 -13.06 -32.17 -11.01
C SER A 402 -12.78 -33.64 -11.36
N MET A 403 -13.82 -34.45 -11.56
CA MET A 403 -13.67 -35.86 -11.95
C MET A 403 -13.29 -36.06 -13.43
N SER A 404 -13.73 -35.14 -14.29
CA SER A 404 -13.38 -35.15 -15.73
C SER A 404 -11.88 -34.92 -15.94
N GLU A 405 -11.23 -34.12 -15.10
CA GLU A 405 -9.76 -33.95 -15.11
C GLU A 405 -9.02 -35.26 -14.80
N GLY A 406 -9.66 -36.18 -14.05
CA GLY A 406 -9.17 -37.53 -13.76
C GLY A 406 -9.56 -38.60 -14.79
N GLY A 407 -10.28 -38.24 -15.86
CA GLY A 407 -10.72 -39.16 -16.92
C GLY A 407 -11.89 -40.08 -16.55
N LEU A 408 -12.61 -39.81 -15.46
CA LEU A 408 -13.76 -40.58 -14.98
C LEU A 408 -15.06 -39.81 -15.20
N GLN A 409 -16.13 -40.52 -15.56
CA GLN A 409 -17.47 -39.93 -15.63
C GLN A 409 -18.10 -39.93 -14.24
N ILE A 410 -18.74 -38.82 -13.85
CA ILE A 410 -19.36 -38.71 -12.52
C ILE A 410 -20.44 -39.78 -12.27
N ALA A 411 -21.18 -40.14 -13.32
CA ALA A 411 -22.25 -41.14 -13.25
C ALA A 411 -21.73 -42.57 -12.99
N ASP A 412 -20.42 -42.83 -13.17
CA ASP A 412 -19.83 -44.13 -12.86
C ASP A 412 -19.56 -44.30 -11.36
N LEU A 413 -19.37 -43.20 -10.64
CA LEU A 413 -18.97 -43.19 -9.24
C LEU A 413 -20.12 -42.79 -8.31
N LEU A 414 -20.98 -41.88 -8.74
CA LEU A 414 -22.03 -41.28 -7.93
C LEU A 414 -23.41 -41.58 -8.50
N ASP A 415 -24.36 -41.83 -7.60
CA ASP A 415 -25.79 -41.83 -7.88
C ASP A 415 -26.38 -40.58 -7.20
N TYR A 416 -26.37 -39.46 -7.94
CA TYR A 416 -26.69 -38.12 -7.40
C TYR A 416 -28.17 -37.76 -7.56
N HIS A 417 -28.76 -37.23 -6.49
CA HIS A 417 -30.12 -36.70 -6.47
C HIS A 417 -30.14 -35.32 -5.80
N ALA A 418 -30.97 -34.41 -6.32
CA ALA A 418 -31.17 -33.08 -5.77
C ALA A 418 -32.50 -33.00 -5.03
N TYR A 419 -32.48 -32.39 -3.85
CA TYR A 419 -33.66 -32.11 -3.04
C TYR A 419 -33.66 -30.64 -2.63
N ASP A 420 -34.67 -29.89 -3.05
CA ASP A 420 -34.78 -28.47 -2.71
C ASP A 420 -36.22 -28.09 -2.38
N LEU A 421 -36.42 -27.47 -1.23
CA LEU A 421 -37.74 -27.04 -0.76
C LEU A 421 -38.26 -25.85 -1.58
N PHE A 422 -37.37 -25.05 -2.17
CA PHE A 422 -37.72 -23.85 -2.92
C PHE A 422 -37.53 -24.11 -4.42
N PRO A 423 -38.58 -23.95 -5.26
CA PRO A 423 -38.50 -24.27 -6.68
C PRO A 423 -37.82 -23.18 -7.53
N ASP A 424 -37.25 -22.14 -6.91
CA ASP A 424 -36.76 -20.94 -7.59
C ASP A 424 -35.68 -21.24 -8.64
N ASP A 425 -34.78 -22.18 -8.34
CA ASP A 425 -33.68 -22.60 -9.23
C ASP A 425 -33.93 -23.97 -9.90
N LYS A 426 -35.13 -24.52 -9.76
CA LYS A 426 -35.50 -25.87 -10.23
C LYS A 426 -35.12 -26.11 -11.70
N VAL A 427 -35.53 -25.20 -12.59
CA VAL A 427 -35.33 -25.35 -14.04
C VAL A 427 -33.84 -25.40 -14.39
N VAL A 428 -33.02 -24.62 -13.69
CA VAL A 428 -31.57 -24.58 -13.91
C VAL A 428 -30.94 -25.87 -13.38
N CYS A 429 -31.34 -26.31 -12.18
CA CYS A 429 -30.86 -27.56 -11.58
C CYS A 429 -31.20 -28.79 -12.44
N GLU A 430 -32.43 -28.88 -12.93
CA GLU A 430 -32.88 -29.96 -13.82
C GLU A 430 -32.06 -30.01 -15.11
N ALA A 431 -31.72 -28.86 -15.70
CA ALA A 431 -30.87 -28.80 -16.89
C ALA A 431 -29.43 -29.30 -16.61
N VAL A 432 -28.88 -28.98 -15.44
CA VAL A 432 -27.58 -29.50 -14.99
C VAL A 432 -27.66 -31.02 -14.80
N LEU A 433 -28.69 -31.51 -14.10
CA LEU A 433 -28.90 -32.94 -13.88
C LEU A 433 -29.01 -33.71 -15.20
N ALA A 434 -29.78 -33.21 -16.16
CA ALA A 434 -29.97 -33.84 -17.46
C ALA A 434 -28.67 -33.94 -18.29
N THR A 435 -27.67 -33.08 -18.01
CA THR A 435 -26.37 -33.13 -18.67
C THR A 435 -25.57 -34.38 -18.28
N TYR A 436 -25.72 -34.84 -17.04
CA TYR A 436 -24.97 -35.99 -16.50
C TYR A 436 -25.84 -37.25 -16.34
N TYR A 437 -27.16 -37.09 -16.26
CA TYR A 437 -28.16 -38.14 -16.06
C TYR A 437 -29.40 -37.89 -16.95
N PRO A 438 -29.31 -38.11 -18.28
CA PRO A 438 -30.33 -37.66 -19.25
C PRO A 438 -31.69 -38.40 -19.17
N ASP A 439 -31.73 -39.61 -18.59
CA ASP A 439 -32.90 -40.51 -18.68
C ASP A 439 -33.66 -40.69 -17.36
N GLU A 440 -33.36 -39.90 -16.31
CA GLU A 440 -33.95 -40.10 -14.98
C GLU A 440 -34.40 -38.80 -14.31
N ASN A 441 -35.60 -38.80 -13.70
CA ASN A 441 -35.99 -37.74 -12.79
C ASN A 441 -35.17 -37.84 -11.49
N ARG A 442 -34.42 -36.78 -11.20
CA ARG A 442 -33.48 -36.75 -10.06
C ARG A 442 -33.60 -35.50 -9.21
N TYR A 443 -34.60 -34.66 -9.48
CA TYR A 443 -34.90 -33.45 -8.71
C TYR A 443 -36.21 -33.62 -7.96
N PHE A 444 -36.20 -33.34 -6.66
CA PHE A 444 -37.35 -33.51 -5.78
C PHE A 444 -37.64 -32.23 -4.99
N SER A 445 -38.90 -31.77 -5.01
CA SER A 445 -39.29 -30.53 -4.32
C SER A 445 -39.96 -30.74 -2.95
N ASN A 446 -40.28 -31.99 -2.61
CA ASN A 446 -40.83 -32.36 -1.31
C ASN A 446 -40.57 -33.83 -1.01
N ALA A 447 -40.66 -34.20 0.26
CA ALA A 447 -40.35 -35.53 0.75
C ALA A 447 -41.25 -36.61 0.13
N ASP A 448 -42.54 -36.33 -0.08
CA ASP A 448 -43.46 -37.32 -0.65
C ASP A 448 -43.08 -37.70 -2.09
N GLN A 449 -42.65 -36.73 -2.90
CA GLN A 449 -42.10 -36.99 -4.23
C GLN A 449 -40.83 -37.83 -4.18
N LEU A 450 -39.90 -37.49 -3.28
CA LEU A 450 -38.65 -38.23 -3.11
C LEU A 450 -38.92 -39.69 -2.75
N PHE A 451 -39.77 -39.94 -1.75
CA PHE A 451 -40.05 -41.29 -1.25
C PHE A 451 -41.09 -42.07 -2.08
N ALA A 452 -41.76 -41.42 -3.05
CA ALA A 452 -42.54 -42.11 -4.06
C ALA A 452 -41.62 -42.77 -5.12
N GLU A 453 -40.45 -42.17 -5.38
CA GLU A 453 -39.51 -42.65 -6.40
C GLU A 453 -38.30 -43.39 -5.83
N LYS A 454 -37.91 -43.12 -4.58
CA LYS A 454 -36.73 -43.69 -3.92
C LYS A 454 -37.09 -44.39 -2.62
N ASP A 455 -36.43 -45.53 -2.38
CA ASP A 455 -36.59 -46.26 -1.13
C ASP A 455 -36.06 -45.46 0.06
N GLU A 456 -36.75 -45.61 1.20
CA GLU A 456 -36.23 -45.16 2.49
C GLU A 456 -34.91 -45.86 2.82
N CYS A 457 -34.09 -45.21 3.64
CA CYS A 457 -32.80 -45.74 4.09
C CYS A 457 -31.84 -46.13 2.95
N SER A 458 -31.89 -45.42 1.82
CA SER A 458 -31.14 -45.80 0.61
C SER A 458 -29.96 -44.90 0.28
N PHE A 459 -29.86 -43.70 0.88
CA PHE A 459 -28.76 -42.76 0.63
C PHE A 459 -27.58 -43.02 1.57
N ALA A 460 -26.37 -43.07 1.03
CA ALA A 460 -25.16 -43.20 1.83
C ALA A 460 -24.76 -41.87 2.47
N VAL A 461 -24.93 -40.77 1.73
CA VAL A 461 -24.61 -39.43 2.21
C VAL A 461 -25.71 -38.43 1.84
N VAL A 462 -26.09 -37.58 2.78
CA VAL A 462 -26.90 -36.39 2.53
C VAL A 462 -25.99 -35.16 2.71
N VAL A 463 -25.86 -34.32 1.69
CA VAL A 463 -24.98 -33.15 1.70
C VAL A 463 -25.79 -31.88 1.93
N LEU A 464 -25.35 -31.04 2.86
CA LEU A 464 -25.83 -29.67 3.07
C LEU A 464 -24.63 -28.74 2.87
N CYS A 465 -24.53 -28.13 1.69
CA CYS A 465 -23.43 -27.24 1.34
C CYS A 465 -23.92 -25.79 1.37
N ASN A 466 -23.53 -25.02 2.39
CA ASN A 466 -23.99 -23.65 2.65
C ASN A 466 -25.53 -23.57 2.80
N VAL A 467 -26.13 -24.49 3.55
CA VAL A 467 -27.60 -24.60 3.68
C VAL A 467 -28.04 -24.54 5.13
N LEU A 468 -27.23 -24.99 6.09
CA LEU A 468 -27.67 -25.07 7.48
C LEU A 468 -27.96 -23.68 8.05
N HIS A 469 -27.16 -22.67 7.68
CA HIS A 469 -27.34 -21.29 8.12
C HIS A 469 -28.61 -20.64 7.55
N GLU A 470 -29.20 -21.23 6.51
CA GLU A 470 -30.46 -20.76 5.90
C GLU A 470 -31.70 -21.37 6.56
N ILE A 471 -31.57 -22.54 7.19
CA ILE A 471 -32.68 -23.19 7.88
C ILE A 471 -32.92 -22.52 9.25
N PRO A 472 -34.13 -21.99 9.53
CA PRO A 472 -34.43 -21.39 10.82
C PRO A 472 -34.29 -22.43 11.95
N PRO A 473 -33.75 -22.08 13.13
CA PRO A 473 -33.50 -23.06 14.19
C PRO A 473 -34.75 -23.79 14.69
N GLU A 474 -35.92 -23.18 14.59
CA GLU A 474 -37.21 -23.81 14.91
C GLU A 474 -37.50 -25.03 14.03
N ALA A 475 -36.99 -25.04 12.80
CA ALA A 475 -37.16 -26.12 11.85
C ALA A 475 -36.06 -27.19 11.94
N TRP A 476 -34.97 -26.99 12.70
CA TRP A 476 -33.88 -27.97 12.76
C TRP A 476 -34.30 -29.34 13.29
N VAL A 477 -35.22 -29.42 14.24
CA VAL A 477 -35.76 -30.73 14.71
C VAL A 477 -36.52 -31.43 13.59
N GLU A 478 -37.32 -30.70 12.82
CA GLU A 478 -38.13 -31.23 11.73
C GLU A 478 -37.27 -31.63 10.52
N GLN A 479 -36.20 -30.87 10.23
CA GLN A 479 -35.37 -31.07 9.05
C GLN A 479 -34.16 -32.00 9.29
N LEU A 480 -33.62 -32.04 10.51
CA LEU A 480 -32.41 -32.81 10.85
C LEU A 480 -32.64 -33.85 11.96
N GLY A 481 -33.80 -33.85 12.62
CA GLY A 481 -34.09 -34.78 13.71
C GLY A 481 -34.55 -36.17 13.23
N LYS A 482 -34.90 -37.05 14.19
CA LYS A 482 -35.29 -38.44 13.93
C LYS A 482 -36.48 -38.61 12.96
N ALA A 483 -37.41 -37.66 12.95
CA ALA A 483 -38.61 -37.70 12.11
C ALA A 483 -38.41 -37.00 10.74
N SER A 484 -37.20 -36.52 10.46
CA SER A 484 -36.93 -35.69 9.29
C SER A 484 -36.86 -36.50 7.99
N PRO A 485 -37.13 -35.85 6.83
CA PRO A 485 -36.84 -36.43 5.52
C PRO A 485 -35.37 -36.85 5.38
N ILE A 486 -34.43 -36.08 5.95
CA ILE A 486 -32.99 -36.39 5.92
C ILE A 486 -32.70 -37.70 6.65
N PHE A 487 -33.23 -37.87 7.87
CA PHE A 487 -33.06 -39.10 8.64
C PHE A 487 -33.67 -40.31 7.93
N ARG A 488 -34.86 -40.14 7.33
CA ARG A 488 -35.58 -41.18 6.58
C ARG A 488 -34.85 -41.59 5.29
N ALA A 489 -34.15 -40.66 4.64
CA ALA A 489 -33.39 -40.92 3.41
C ALA A 489 -32.10 -41.71 3.67
N LEU A 490 -31.41 -41.45 4.78
CA LEU A 490 -30.11 -42.04 5.10
C LEU A 490 -30.19 -43.54 5.39
N SER A 491 -29.29 -44.32 4.80
CA SER A 491 -29.01 -45.71 5.19
C SER A 491 -28.55 -45.83 6.65
N GLU A 492 -28.61 -47.04 7.22
CA GLU A 492 -28.25 -47.26 8.64
C GLU A 492 -26.83 -46.81 8.99
N GLU A 493 -25.88 -46.99 8.08
CA GLU A 493 -24.49 -46.51 8.21
C GLU A 493 -24.26 -45.16 7.52
N GLY A 494 -25.32 -44.46 7.13
CA GLY A 494 -25.26 -43.23 6.36
C GLY A 494 -24.84 -42.01 7.17
N PHE A 495 -24.42 -40.97 6.46
CA PHE A 495 -23.91 -39.73 7.05
C PHE A 495 -24.58 -38.47 6.48
N VAL A 496 -24.80 -37.47 7.31
CA VAL A 496 -24.97 -36.09 6.87
C VAL A 496 -23.59 -35.43 6.75
N LEU A 497 -23.32 -34.80 5.62
CA LEU A 497 -22.14 -33.98 5.37
C LEU A 497 -22.55 -32.51 5.34
N ILE A 498 -22.20 -31.76 6.38
CA ILE A 498 -22.42 -30.32 6.44
C ILE A 498 -21.14 -29.62 6.02
N VAL A 499 -21.20 -28.76 5.01
CA VAL A 499 -20.06 -27.95 4.55
C VAL A 499 -20.47 -26.50 4.55
N GLU A 500 -19.77 -25.68 5.33
CA GLU A 500 -20.13 -24.28 5.57
C GLU A 500 -18.89 -23.37 5.47
N ASP A 501 -19.03 -22.22 4.79
CA ASP A 501 -18.08 -21.12 4.96
C ASP A 501 -18.32 -20.49 6.34
N GLN A 502 -17.38 -20.72 7.27
CA GLN A 502 -17.41 -20.18 8.62
C GLN A 502 -17.29 -18.64 8.65
N ARG A 503 -17.13 -18.00 7.48
CA ARG A 503 -17.08 -16.56 7.28
C ARG A 503 -17.83 -16.19 5.99
N ILE A 504 -19.14 -16.08 6.08
CA ILE A 504 -19.95 -15.60 4.94
C ILE A 504 -19.44 -14.21 4.54
N PRO A 505 -19.07 -13.99 3.27
CA PRO A 505 -18.43 -12.74 2.84
C PRO A 505 -19.42 -11.59 2.66
N VAL A 506 -20.71 -11.88 2.52
CA VAL A 506 -21.77 -10.90 2.29
C VAL A 506 -22.83 -11.13 3.35
N GLY A 507 -23.30 -10.05 3.99
CA GLY A 507 -24.39 -10.19 4.96
C GLY A 507 -25.67 -10.67 4.26
N GLU A 508 -26.52 -11.39 4.98
CA GLU A 508 -27.81 -11.82 4.43
C GLU A 508 -28.87 -11.98 5.52
N LYS A 509 -30.13 -12.11 5.09
CA LYS A 509 -31.29 -12.41 5.92
C LYS A 509 -31.93 -13.70 5.44
N ALA A 510 -31.28 -14.83 5.72
CA ALA A 510 -31.71 -16.14 5.27
C ALA A 510 -33.06 -16.58 5.87
N HIS A 511 -33.34 -16.20 7.12
CA HIS A 511 -34.60 -16.44 7.81
C HIS A 511 -35.02 -15.24 8.69
N LYS A 512 -36.16 -15.34 9.41
CA LYS A 512 -36.74 -14.23 10.20
C LYS A 512 -35.73 -13.53 11.12
N ASN A 513 -34.86 -14.31 11.75
CA ASN A 513 -33.85 -13.87 12.71
C ASN A 513 -32.46 -13.69 12.07
N GLY A 514 -32.35 -13.58 10.74
CA GLY A 514 -31.07 -13.45 10.03
C GLY A 514 -30.53 -14.78 9.53
N PHE A 515 -29.34 -15.16 9.97
CA PHE A 515 -28.67 -16.44 9.68
C PHE A 515 -27.84 -16.87 10.90
N LEU A 516 -27.51 -18.16 11.01
CA LEU A 516 -26.65 -18.70 12.06
C LEU A 516 -25.64 -19.73 11.51
N VAL A 517 -24.37 -19.34 11.42
CA VAL A 517 -23.29 -20.27 11.06
C VAL A 517 -22.76 -21.03 12.27
N LEU A 518 -22.81 -22.37 12.24
CA LEU A 518 -22.35 -23.25 13.31
C LEU A 518 -20.97 -23.86 13.01
N ASP A 519 -19.94 -23.46 13.77
CA ASP A 519 -18.68 -24.20 13.82
C ASP A 519 -18.80 -25.51 14.65
N THR A 520 -17.80 -26.36 14.54
CA THR A 520 -17.55 -27.65 15.21
C THR A 520 -18.05 -27.72 16.66
N ALA A 521 -17.71 -26.75 17.51
CA ALA A 521 -18.12 -26.80 18.92
C ALA A 521 -19.64 -26.64 19.09
N HIS A 522 -20.26 -25.82 18.24
CA HIS A 522 -21.70 -25.60 18.22
C HIS A 522 -22.42 -26.84 17.65
N LEU A 523 -21.91 -27.42 16.57
CA LEU A 523 -22.43 -28.69 16.03
C LEU A 523 -22.34 -29.83 17.05
N LYS A 524 -21.23 -29.93 17.79
CA LYS A 524 -21.12 -30.91 18.89
C LYS A 524 -22.20 -30.73 19.96
N ALA A 525 -22.57 -29.47 20.25
CA ALA A 525 -23.65 -29.19 21.20
C ALA A 525 -25.04 -29.51 20.61
N LEU A 526 -25.26 -29.22 19.31
CA LEU A 526 -26.52 -29.48 18.60
C LEU A 526 -26.84 -30.98 18.50
N PHE A 527 -25.85 -31.80 18.16
CA PHE A 527 -26.02 -33.25 17.97
C PHE A 527 -25.69 -34.08 19.23
N ASP A 528 -25.44 -33.42 20.37
CA ASP A 528 -24.95 -34.04 21.62
C ASP A 528 -23.82 -35.06 21.40
N ILE A 529 -22.77 -34.61 20.71
CA ILE A 529 -21.63 -35.44 20.31
C ILE A 529 -20.71 -35.69 21.50
N LYS A 530 -20.38 -36.96 21.72
CA LYS A 530 -19.48 -37.43 22.78
C LYS A 530 -18.16 -37.91 22.20
N GLU A 531 -17.16 -38.06 23.07
CA GLU A 531 -15.82 -38.53 22.67
C GLU A 531 -15.86 -39.91 22.02
N ALA A 532 -16.74 -40.79 22.50
CA ALA A 532 -16.96 -42.11 21.91
C ALA A 532 -17.47 -42.04 20.45
N ASP A 533 -18.31 -41.06 20.11
CA ASP A 533 -18.82 -40.90 18.75
C ASP A 533 -17.69 -40.49 17.79
N ILE A 534 -16.75 -39.66 18.25
CA ILE A 534 -15.56 -39.26 17.49
C ILE A 534 -14.61 -40.45 17.32
N ALA A 535 -14.36 -41.21 18.40
CA ALA A 535 -13.52 -42.40 18.35
C ALA A 535 -14.05 -43.46 17.38
N ASN A 536 -15.38 -43.60 17.32
CA ASN A 536 -16.08 -44.49 16.40
C ASN A 536 -16.31 -43.88 15.00
N ARG A 537 -15.73 -42.71 14.71
CA ARG A 537 -15.87 -42.00 13.42
C ARG A 537 -17.31 -41.66 13.01
N LEU A 538 -18.21 -41.56 13.98
CA LEU A 538 -19.58 -41.08 13.76
C LEU A 538 -19.64 -39.54 13.66
N PHE A 539 -18.61 -38.84 14.14
CA PHE A 539 -18.44 -37.40 13.92
C PHE A 539 -17.01 -37.11 13.47
N VAL A 540 -16.86 -36.59 12.25
CA VAL A 540 -15.55 -36.21 11.68
C VAL A 540 -15.58 -34.75 11.27
N SER A 541 -14.59 -33.97 11.73
CA SER A 541 -14.40 -32.58 11.32
C SER A 541 -13.17 -32.50 10.43
N HIS A 542 -13.32 -31.85 9.27
CA HIS A 542 -12.26 -31.67 8.29
C HIS A 542 -12.17 -30.21 7.86
N ASP A 543 -10.96 -29.65 7.91
CA ASP A 543 -10.64 -28.31 7.44
C ASP A 543 -9.58 -28.42 6.35
N ALA A 544 -10.02 -28.38 5.08
CA ALA A 544 -9.15 -28.64 3.94
C ALA A 544 -8.04 -27.59 3.77
N ARG A 545 -8.26 -26.36 4.24
CA ARG A 545 -7.29 -25.26 4.12
C ARG A 545 -6.46 -25.05 5.37
N ASN A 546 -6.86 -25.66 6.49
CA ASN A 546 -6.26 -25.48 7.81
C ASN A 546 -6.24 -23.99 8.24
N ASP A 547 -7.18 -23.20 7.72
CA ASP A 547 -7.33 -21.76 7.97
C ASP A 547 -8.57 -21.43 8.83
N GLY A 548 -9.33 -22.47 9.19
CA GLY A 548 -10.54 -22.38 10.00
C GLY A 548 -11.76 -21.83 9.25
N ARG A 549 -11.66 -21.55 7.94
CA ARG A 549 -12.72 -20.90 7.17
C ARG A 549 -13.66 -21.91 6.54
N LEU A 550 -13.14 -22.88 5.80
CA LEU A 550 -13.98 -23.84 5.08
C LEU A 550 -13.98 -25.20 5.79
N LYS A 551 -15.06 -25.46 6.53
CA LYS A 551 -15.15 -26.67 7.35
C LYS A 551 -16.24 -27.59 6.85
N ALA A 552 -15.90 -28.88 6.89
CA ALA A 552 -16.80 -29.96 6.58
C ALA A 552 -16.94 -30.87 7.79
N HIS A 553 -18.17 -31.23 8.12
CA HIS A 553 -18.53 -32.06 9.26
C HIS A 553 -19.36 -33.24 8.80
N LEU A 554 -18.84 -34.45 8.98
CA LEU A 554 -19.52 -35.70 8.70
C LEU A 554 -20.19 -36.19 9.98
N ILE A 555 -21.48 -36.49 9.94
CA ILE A 555 -22.32 -36.80 11.11
C ILE A 555 -23.15 -38.05 10.81
N GLY A 556 -22.93 -39.12 11.56
CA GLY A 556 -23.65 -40.38 11.37
C GLY A 556 -25.15 -40.26 11.67
N LYS A 557 -25.97 -41.03 10.94
CA LYS A 557 -27.44 -41.05 11.05
C LYS A 557 -27.94 -41.14 12.50
N ASP A 558 -27.36 -42.02 13.31
CA ASP A 558 -27.79 -42.20 14.70
C ASP A 558 -27.74 -40.93 15.55
N LEU A 559 -26.82 -40.01 15.24
CA LEU A 559 -26.62 -38.77 16.00
C LEU A 559 -27.72 -37.74 15.75
N LEU A 560 -28.39 -37.80 14.59
CA LEU A 560 -29.53 -36.93 14.27
C LEU A 560 -30.70 -37.16 15.25
N SER A 561 -30.81 -38.37 15.81
CA SER A 561 -31.84 -38.69 16.80
C SER A 561 -31.68 -37.96 18.14
N ARG A 562 -30.51 -37.34 18.37
CA ARG A 562 -30.19 -36.61 19.61
C ARG A 562 -30.54 -35.12 19.54
N ILE A 563 -30.93 -34.63 18.36
CA ILE A 563 -31.37 -33.24 18.20
C ILE A 563 -32.70 -33.06 18.95
N THR A 564 -32.69 -32.12 19.87
CA THR A 564 -33.81 -31.70 20.71
C THR A 564 -33.83 -30.18 20.84
N THR A 565 -34.96 -29.60 21.22
CA THR A 565 -35.04 -28.15 21.54
C THR A 565 -33.97 -27.71 22.53
N GLN A 566 -33.68 -28.54 23.55
CA GLN A 566 -32.63 -28.25 24.53
C GLN A 566 -31.22 -28.24 23.92
N SER A 567 -30.92 -29.17 23.00
CA SER A 567 -29.63 -29.19 22.30
C SER A 567 -29.46 -27.99 21.36
N ILE A 568 -30.55 -27.53 20.74
CA ILE A 568 -30.57 -26.33 19.88
C ILE A 568 -30.28 -25.10 20.74
N GLU A 569 -30.99 -24.91 21.85
CA GLU A 569 -30.75 -23.81 22.79
C GLU A 569 -29.30 -23.83 23.30
N LYS A 570 -28.76 -25.01 23.64
CA LYS A 570 -27.37 -25.15 24.10
C LYS A 570 -26.37 -24.74 23.01
N SER A 571 -26.60 -25.15 21.76
CA SER A 571 -25.77 -24.79 20.61
C SER A 571 -25.78 -23.28 20.36
N ILE A 572 -26.96 -22.66 20.35
CA ILE A 572 -27.13 -21.22 20.07
C ILE A 572 -26.61 -20.37 21.23
N ASN A 573 -26.76 -20.80 22.49
CA ASN A 573 -26.11 -20.14 23.63
C ASN A 573 -24.58 -20.15 23.48
N LEU A 574 -24.00 -21.29 23.08
CA LEU A 574 -22.56 -21.40 22.85
C LEU A 574 -22.12 -20.49 21.69
N LEU A 575 -22.90 -20.42 20.61
CA LEU A 575 -22.63 -19.52 19.49
C LEU A 575 -22.64 -18.06 19.94
N ARG A 576 -23.66 -17.64 20.69
CA ARG A 576 -23.75 -16.28 21.25
C ARG A 576 -22.52 -15.93 22.09
N ASP A 577 -22.05 -16.86 22.91
CA ASP A 577 -20.87 -16.64 23.75
C ASP A 577 -19.57 -16.61 22.94
N THR A 578 -19.44 -17.45 21.90
CA THR A 578 -18.34 -17.38 20.92
C THR A 578 -18.34 -16.02 20.21
N SER A 579 -19.47 -15.59 19.64
CA SER A 579 -19.61 -14.31 18.97
C SER A 579 -19.23 -13.14 19.88
N ARG A 580 -19.63 -13.18 21.17
CA ARG A 580 -19.25 -12.17 22.15
C ARG A 580 -17.73 -12.08 22.35
N ARG A 581 -17.03 -13.22 22.42
CA ARG A 581 -15.56 -13.25 22.57
C ARG A 581 -14.87 -12.71 21.32
N GLU A 582 -15.32 -13.14 20.14
CA GLU A 582 -14.76 -12.71 18.85
C GLU A 582 -14.93 -11.20 18.62
N ILE A 583 -16.10 -10.64 18.94
CA ILE A 583 -16.33 -9.18 18.87
C ILE A 583 -15.34 -8.43 19.77
N ARG A 584 -15.13 -8.88 21.02
CA ARG A 584 -14.17 -8.23 21.93
C ARG A 584 -12.76 -8.27 21.36
N MET A 585 -12.33 -9.44 20.89
CA MET A 585 -11.00 -9.63 20.32
C MET A 585 -10.79 -8.80 19.03
N LEU A 586 -11.79 -8.70 18.15
CA LEU A 586 -11.69 -7.90 16.93
C LEU A 586 -11.63 -6.39 17.20
N ARG A 587 -12.30 -5.91 18.25
CA ARG A 587 -12.30 -4.49 18.62
C ARG A 587 -10.98 -4.02 19.24
N GLU A 588 -10.11 -4.94 19.64
CA GLU A 588 -8.75 -4.65 20.12
C GLU A 588 -7.71 -4.65 18.98
N LYS A 589 -8.09 -5.09 17.77
CA LYS A 589 -7.19 -5.17 16.61
C LYS A 589 -7.21 -3.89 15.77
N GLU A 590 -6.16 -3.70 14.97
CA GLU A 590 -6.07 -2.62 13.99
C GLU A 590 -7.26 -2.61 13.01
N PRO A 591 -7.87 -1.45 12.73
CA PRO A 591 -8.95 -1.34 11.76
C PRO A 591 -8.48 -1.72 10.35
N SER A 592 -9.13 -2.71 9.75
CA SER A 592 -8.93 -3.10 8.35
C SER A 592 -10.26 -3.51 7.72
N TYR A 593 -10.35 -3.55 6.39
CA TYR A 593 -11.55 -4.01 5.70
C TYR A 593 -11.99 -5.41 6.19
N VAL A 594 -11.03 -6.34 6.28
CA VAL A 594 -11.26 -7.71 6.74
C VAL A 594 -11.76 -7.73 8.19
N ASN A 595 -11.15 -6.96 9.09
CA ASN A 595 -11.60 -6.89 10.48
C ASN A 595 -12.97 -6.21 10.61
N GLY A 596 -13.28 -5.23 9.77
CA GLY A 596 -14.58 -4.59 9.69
C GLY A 596 -15.69 -5.56 9.26
N GLN A 597 -15.43 -6.34 8.22
CA GLN A 597 -16.33 -7.40 7.73
C GLN A 597 -16.54 -8.47 8.81
N LEU A 598 -15.46 -8.98 9.42
CA LEU A 598 -15.55 -9.97 10.51
C LEU A 598 -16.32 -9.44 11.71
N ASN A 599 -16.12 -8.18 12.07
CA ASN A 599 -16.88 -7.54 13.15
C ASN A 599 -18.37 -7.45 12.79
N GLY A 600 -18.70 -7.12 11.53
CA GLY A 600 -20.06 -7.20 11.00
C GLY A 600 -20.67 -8.60 11.14
N PHE A 601 -19.97 -9.63 10.63
CA PHE A 601 -20.37 -11.03 10.74
C PHE A 601 -20.66 -11.45 12.19
N TRP A 602 -19.70 -11.25 13.11
CA TRP A 602 -19.88 -11.69 14.50
C TRP A 602 -20.93 -10.87 15.25
N THR A 603 -21.10 -9.59 14.91
CA THR A 603 -22.18 -8.77 15.46
C THR A 603 -23.54 -9.32 15.04
N GLN A 604 -23.70 -9.73 13.79
CA GLN A 604 -24.93 -10.38 13.33
C GLN A 604 -25.13 -11.75 13.99
N GLN A 605 -24.11 -12.61 14.04
CA GLN A 605 -24.19 -13.89 14.76
C GLN A 605 -24.61 -13.70 16.23
N PHE A 606 -24.10 -12.67 16.91
CA PHE A 606 -24.48 -12.35 18.29
C PHE A 606 -25.93 -11.86 18.39
N ALA A 607 -26.35 -10.94 17.51
CA ALA A 607 -27.69 -10.39 17.50
C ALA A 607 -28.74 -11.47 17.16
N ASN A 608 -28.54 -12.21 16.08
CA ASN A 608 -29.41 -13.26 15.58
C ASN A 608 -29.60 -14.38 16.63
N ALA A 609 -28.50 -14.84 17.24
CA ALA A 609 -28.56 -15.84 18.31
C ALA A 609 -29.29 -15.31 19.55
N SER A 610 -29.12 -14.02 19.88
CA SER A 610 -29.80 -13.41 21.02
C SER A 610 -31.30 -13.26 20.77
N LEU A 611 -31.72 -12.86 19.56
CA LEU A 611 -33.13 -12.76 19.18
C LEU A 611 -33.82 -14.12 19.36
N TYR A 612 -33.24 -15.19 18.80
CA TYR A 612 -33.80 -16.54 18.94
C TYR A 612 -33.95 -16.97 20.40
N LEU A 613 -32.95 -16.72 21.25
CA LEU A 613 -32.99 -17.14 22.66
C LEU A 613 -33.96 -16.32 23.53
N THR A 614 -34.54 -15.25 23.00
CA THR A 614 -35.51 -14.40 23.70
C THR A 614 -36.95 -14.54 23.21
N GLU A 615 -37.14 -15.18 22.06
CA GLU A 615 -38.45 -15.60 21.53
C GLU A 615 -38.88 -16.92 22.18
#